data_AF-A0A7X1L6Z3-F1
#
_entry.id   AF-A0A7X1L6Z3-F1
#
_cell.length_a   1.000
_cell.length_b   1.000
_cell.length_c   1.000
_cell.angle_alpha   90.00
_cell.angle_beta   90.00
_cell.angle_gamma   90.00
#
_symmetry.space_group_name_H-M   'P 1'
#
loop_
_entity.id
_entity.type
_entity.pdbx_description
1 polymer ?
#
loop_
_entity_poly.entity_id
_entity_poly.type
_entity_poly.pdbx_seq_one_letter_code
_entity_poly.pdbx_strand_id
1 'polypeptide(L)'
;METTARHNRPIPWGLLLLTAAMLLLILYSGLHFKGTSIVNGVSWLDGRDGIRFDRNGIVYAKSVSLPARRSDAKPDALTIELALKPLAENNDGHFRFLLLLHGGDDAKQLIVGQWRSWLVIMNGDDYDAKRRRARISVDTLTPAEERFVTITSGDDGTAVFIDGQRVKYNRDLYLRIPGDGEPIQLVLGNSIYGRHPWAGEIYGLAYYDHVRSETDIRQHIQSWIREHSFAFARPLNPAGLYVFDEGQGRRVVDHAKGKQDLTIPAQMTILTKEFLAPAFGNTEYNLSLFQDMVINITGFIPMGFLLSTLLWHVRGHAFTRRLLIAMLVCGVISLTIEIAQAWIPSRSSQMLDFILNTLGAGAGVILHSAYHRYFGTNASKAQTPGQ
;
A
#
# COMPACT_ATOMS: atom_id res chain seq x y z
N MET A 1 52.87 -18.63 -32.19
CA MET A 1 52.05 -17.58 -31.56
C MET A 1 51.03 -17.14 -32.60
N GLU A 2 49.94 -17.88 -32.76
CA GLU A 2 48.83 -17.50 -33.67
C GLU A 2 47.78 -16.76 -32.86
N THR A 3 47.79 -15.43 -33.00
CA THR A 3 46.69 -14.57 -32.58
C THR A 3 45.50 -14.82 -33.51
N THR A 4 44.64 -15.76 -33.14
CA THR A 4 43.32 -15.93 -33.75
C THR A 4 42.48 -14.69 -33.50
N ALA A 5 42.52 -13.76 -34.45
CA ALA A 5 41.64 -12.60 -34.48
C ALA A 5 40.18 -13.09 -34.56
N ARG A 6 39.44 -13.00 -33.45
CA ARG A 6 38.00 -13.26 -33.43
C ARG A 6 37.31 -12.27 -34.37
N HIS A 7 36.94 -12.72 -35.56
CA HIS A 7 36.10 -11.95 -36.47
C HIS A 7 34.71 -11.77 -35.83
N ASN A 8 34.29 -10.52 -35.67
CA ASN A 8 32.93 -10.19 -35.27
C ASN A 8 31.97 -10.69 -36.36
N ARG A 9 30.97 -11.49 -35.99
CA ARG A 9 29.95 -11.92 -36.95
C ARG A 9 29.00 -10.75 -37.19
N PRO A 10 28.54 -10.49 -38.43
CA PRO A 10 27.59 -9.43 -38.69
C PRO A 10 26.33 -9.66 -37.85
N ILE A 11 25.92 -8.64 -37.09
CA ILE A 11 24.72 -8.69 -36.27
C ILE A 11 23.52 -8.53 -37.20
N PRO A 12 22.56 -9.47 -37.22
CA PRO A 12 21.34 -9.29 -38.00
C PRO A 12 20.56 -8.08 -37.47
N TRP A 13 20.17 -7.14 -38.34
CA TRP A 13 19.34 -5.99 -37.96
C TRP A 13 18.03 -6.42 -37.27
N GLY A 14 17.46 -7.56 -37.68
CA GLY A 14 16.29 -8.15 -37.02
C GLY A 14 16.51 -8.51 -35.54
N LEU A 15 17.73 -8.90 -35.15
CA LEU A 15 18.05 -9.19 -33.73
C LEU A 15 18.07 -7.91 -32.89
N LEU A 16 18.61 -6.82 -33.44
CA LEU A 16 18.60 -5.52 -32.77
C LEU A 16 17.16 -5.01 -32.58
N LEU A 17 16.34 -5.08 -33.63
CA LEU A 17 14.93 -4.70 -33.57
C LEU A 17 14.16 -5.55 -32.55
N LEU A 18 14.36 -6.86 -32.52
CA LEU A 18 13.71 -7.75 -31.56
C LEU A 18 14.13 -7.45 -30.12
N THR A 19 15.42 -7.16 -29.90
CA THR A 19 15.93 -6.79 -28.56
C THR A 19 15.33 -5.46 -28.10
N ALA A 20 15.25 -4.47 -29.00
CA ALA A 20 14.63 -3.19 -28.70
C ALA A 20 13.12 -3.32 -28.42
N ALA A 21 12.41 -4.11 -29.23
CA ALA A 21 11.00 -4.39 -29.01
C ALA A 21 10.74 -5.10 -27.67
N MET A 22 11.59 -6.06 -27.29
CA MET A 22 11.51 -6.73 -25.99
C MET A 22 11.74 -5.76 -24.83
N LEU A 23 12.73 -4.86 -24.95
CA LEU A 23 12.97 -3.82 -23.95
C LEU A 23 11.74 -2.90 -23.80
N LEU A 24 11.16 -2.45 -24.91
CA LEU A 24 9.95 -1.61 -24.89
C LEU A 24 8.77 -2.34 -24.24
N LEU A 25 8.59 -3.64 -24.51
CA LEU A 25 7.56 -4.45 -23.88
C LEU A 25 7.75 -4.56 -22.36
N ILE A 26 8.99 -4.75 -21.90
CA ILE A 26 9.33 -4.79 -20.47
C ILE A 26 9.04 -3.43 -19.82
N LEU A 27 9.50 -2.34 -20.42
CA LEU A 27 9.27 -0.98 -19.90
C LEU A 27 7.79 -0.64 -19.87
N TYR A 28 7.06 -0.95 -20.94
CA TYR A 28 5.61 -0.80 -20.98
C TYR A 28 4.97 -1.60 -19.86
N SER A 29 5.25 -2.90 -19.75
CA SER A 29 4.60 -3.76 -18.75
C SER A 29 4.91 -3.33 -17.30
N GLY A 30 6.15 -2.92 -17.04
CA GLY A 30 6.58 -2.47 -15.71
C GLY A 30 6.06 -1.09 -15.31
N LEU A 31 5.93 -0.16 -16.26
CA LEU A 31 5.51 1.22 -16.00
C LEU A 31 4.04 1.48 -16.35
N HIS A 32 3.33 0.51 -16.93
CA HIS A 32 1.95 0.70 -17.36
C HIS A 32 1.05 0.98 -16.16
N PHE A 33 0.44 2.15 -16.24
CA PHE A 33 -0.55 2.65 -15.29
C PHE A 33 -1.86 1.90 -15.52
N LYS A 34 -2.15 0.87 -14.72
CA LYS A 34 -3.42 0.14 -14.78
C LYS A 34 -4.55 1.02 -14.22
N GLY A 35 -5.00 2.00 -14.99
CA GLY A 35 -6.34 2.61 -14.89
C GLY A 35 -6.76 3.22 -13.55
N THR A 36 -5.88 3.37 -12.55
CA THR A 36 -6.23 4.08 -11.33
C THR A 36 -6.36 5.57 -11.67
N SER A 37 -7.46 6.21 -11.27
CA SER A 37 -7.57 7.64 -11.50
C SER A 37 -6.49 8.35 -10.69
N ILE A 38 -5.76 9.29 -11.33
CA ILE A 38 -4.87 10.23 -10.61
C ILE A 38 -5.71 11.14 -9.72
N VAL A 39 -7.00 11.29 -10.00
CA VAL A 39 -7.92 12.08 -9.19
C VAL A 39 -8.15 11.39 -7.85
N ASN A 40 -8.08 12.17 -6.77
CA ASN A 40 -8.44 11.68 -5.46
C ASN A 40 -9.92 11.31 -5.43
N GLY A 41 -10.23 10.06 -5.07
CA GLY A 41 -11.60 9.54 -5.04
C GLY A 41 -12.38 10.00 -3.81
N VAL A 42 -12.35 11.29 -3.49
CA VAL A 42 -13.11 11.88 -2.37
C VAL A 42 -14.07 12.91 -2.90
N SER A 43 -15.33 12.79 -2.51
CA SER A 43 -16.40 13.76 -2.83
C SER A 43 -17.21 14.09 -1.59
N TRP A 44 -17.79 15.28 -1.57
CA TRP A 44 -18.79 15.66 -0.57
C TRP A 44 -20.10 14.94 -0.89
N LEU A 45 -20.89 14.63 0.14
CA LEU A 45 -22.20 14.02 -0.05
C LEU A 45 -23.25 15.08 -0.45
N ASP A 46 -24.09 14.72 -1.41
CA ASP A 46 -25.24 15.54 -1.79
C ASP A 46 -26.37 15.34 -0.78
N GLY A 47 -26.83 16.43 -0.14
CA GLY A 47 -28.03 16.43 0.69
C GLY A 47 -27.85 15.99 2.15
N ARG A 48 -26.63 15.69 2.61
CA ARG A 48 -26.30 15.51 4.04
C ARG A 48 -24.82 15.80 4.32
N ASP A 49 -24.50 16.13 5.57
CA ASP A 49 -23.11 16.26 6.04
C ASP A 49 -22.37 14.94 5.85
N GLY A 50 -21.13 15.02 5.35
CA GLY A 50 -20.27 13.86 5.14
C GLY A 50 -19.46 13.88 3.84
N ILE A 51 -18.52 12.94 3.79
CA ILE A 51 -17.64 12.71 2.64
C ILE A 51 -17.69 11.24 2.21
N ARG A 52 -17.64 11.02 0.90
CA ARG A 52 -17.56 9.70 0.28
C ARG A 52 -16.14 9.42 -0.18
N PHE A 53 -15.68 8.20 0.11
CA PHE A 53 -14.45 7.62 -0.39
C PHE A 53 -14.76 6.55 -1.43
N ASP A 54 -14.22 6.75 -2.64
CA ASP A 54 -14.16 5.76 -3.71
C ASP A 54 -12.81 5.02 -3.66
N ARG A 55 -12.53 4.20 -4.68
CA ARG A 55 -11.37 3.28 -4.72
C ARG A 55 -10.00 3.91 -4.50
N ASN A 56 -9.83 5.23 -4.66
CA ASN A 56 -8.54 5.93 -4.46
C ASN A 56 -8.71 7.16 -3.54
N GLY A 57 -9.67 7.14 -2.61
CA GLY A 57 -9.89 8.26 -1.72
C GLY A 57 -8.81 8.37 -0.64
N ILE A 58 -8.36 9.59 -0.36
CA ILE A 58 -7.52 9.92 0.81
C ILE A 58 -7.84 11.32 1.31
N VAL A 59 -7.93 11.48 2.62
CA VAL A 59 -8.00 12.78 3.30
C VAL A 59 -6.96 12.77 4.41
N TYR A 60 -6.20 13.87 4.59
CA TYR A 60 -5.13 13.86 5.58
C TYR A 60 -4.86 15.22 6.22
N ALA A 61 -4.24 15.21 7.40
CA ALA A 61 -3.47 16.31 7.96
C ALA A 61 -2.03 15.85 8.20
N LYS A 62 -1.05 16.63 7.70
CA LYS A 62 0.39 16.26 7.73
C LYS A 62 1.04 16.39 9.10
N SER A 63 0.49 17.24 9.94
CA SER A 63 1.06 17.60 11.23
C SER A 63 -0.10 17.89 12.17
N VAL A 64 -0.51 16.85 12.88
CA VAL A 64 -1.48 16.93 13.95
C VAL A 64 -0.71 16.89 15.26
N SER A 65 -0.81 17.97 16.03
CA SER A 65 -0.29 18.03 17.39
C SER A 65 -1.40 17.60 18.33
N LEU A 66 -1.32 16.37 18.80
CA LEU A 66 -2.14 15.92 19.92
C LEU A 66 -1.46 16.37 21.22
N PRO A 67 -2.23 16.70 22.28
CA PRO A 67 -1.66 17.18 23.54
C PRO A 67 -0.52 16.25 24.00
N ALA A 68 0.70 16.80 24.04
CA ALA A 68 1.89 16.04 24.42
C ALA A 68 1.76 15.55 25.86
N ARG A 69 2.14 14.28 26.07
CA ARG A 69 2.11 13.64 27.38
C ARG A 69 3.21 14.19 28.27
N ARG A 70 2.95 14.26 29.58
CA ARG A 70 4.01 14.26 30.59
C ARG A 70 4.50 12.82 30.74
N SER A 71 5.81 12.61 30.59
CA SER A 71 6.59 11.35 30.67
C SER A 71 6.06 10.27 31.64
N ASP A 72 5.39 10.65 32.74
CA ASP A 72 5.10 9.75 33.86
C ASP A 72 3.60 9.37 34.01
N ALA A 73 2.73 9.74 33.05
CA ALA A 73 1.29 9.47 33.15
C ALA A 73 0.90 8.05 32.67
N LYS A 74 -0.25 7.53 33.13
CA LYS A 74 -0.94 6.27 32.77
C LYS A 74 -1.30 6.16 31.27
N PRO A 75 -1.65 4.95 30.71
CA PRO A 75 -2.02 4.79 29.29
C PRO A 75 -2.94 5.89 28.76
N ASP A 76 -2.79 6.28 27.49
CA ASP A 76 -3.55 7.39 26.92
C ASP A 76 -5.04 7.10 27.07
N ALA A 77 -5.71 7.92 27.89
CA ALA A 77 -7.15 7.94 27.92
C ALA A 77 -7.60 8.55 26.59
N LEU A 78 -8.34 7.77 25.81
CA LEU A 78 -8.71 8.11 24.44
C LEU A 78 -10.13 7.64 24.19
N THR A 79 -10.92 8.51 23.57
CA THR A 79 -12.17 8.12 22.93
C THR A 79 -12.15 8.56 21.48
N ILE A 80 -12.50 7.67 20.55
CA ILE A 80 -12.73 7.98 19.14
C ILE A 80 -14.19 7.65 18.84
N GLU A 81 -14.91 8.60 18.24
CA GLU A 81 -16.28 8.47 17.77
C GLU A 81 -16.33 8.72 16.28
N LEU A 82 -17.01 7.84 15.56
CA LEU A 82 -17.06 7.85 14.11
C LEU A 82 -18.40 7.33 13.61
N ALA A 83 -19.10 8.11 12.77
CA ALA A 83 -20.23 7.62 11.99
C ALA A 83 -19.78 7.34 10.57
N LEU A 84 -20.09 6.13 10.09
CA LEU A 84 -19.63 5.66 8.80
C LEU A 84 -20.64 4.71 8.16
N LYS A 85 -20.53 4.55 6.83
CA LYS A 85 -21.27 3.55 6.06
C LYS A 85 -20.33 2.88 5.06
N PRO A 86 -20.00 1.58 5.20
CA PRO A 86 -19.14 0.88 4.24
C PRO A 86 -19.81 0.72 2.88
N LEU A 87 -19.02 0.69 1.80
CA LEU A 87 -19.54 0.40 0.46
C LEU A 87 -20.07 -1.05 0.36
N ALA A 88 -21.07 -1.26 -0.50
CA ALA A 88 -21.73 -2.55 -0.72
C ALA A 88 -20.79 -3.67 -1.23
N GLU A 89 -19.76 -3.34 -2.01
CA GLU A 89 -18.82 -4.29 -2.63
C GLU A 89 -17.46 -4.31 -1.91
N ASN A 90 -17.38 -4.98 -0.75
CA ASN A 90 -16.19 -4.99 0.12
C ASN A 90 -15.63 -6.40 0.42
N ASN A 91 -15.64 -7.33 -0.55
CA ASN A 91 -15.27 -8.74 -0.30
C ASN A 91 -14.02 -9.27 -1.01
N ASP A 92 -13.07 -8.39 -1.36
CA ASP A 92 -11.79 -8.80 -1.97
C ASP A 92 -10.77 -9.39 -0.98
N GLY A 93 -11.11 -9.44 0.32
CA GLY A 93 -10.28 -10.07 1.35
C GLY A 93 -9.05 -9.24 1.77
N HIS A 94 -8.93 -8.00 1.30
CA HIS A 94 -7.85 -7.10 1.68
C HIS A 94 -8.19 -6.27 2.91
N PHE A 95 -7.18 -5.97 3.73
CA PHE A 95 -7.28 -5.04 4.84
C PHE A 95 -7.27 -3.60 4.32
N ARG A 96 -8.18 -2.76 4.83
CA ARG A 96 -8.41 -1.39 4.37
C ARG A 96 -8.31 -0.41 5.53
N PHE A 97 -7.76 0.76 5.28
CA PHE A 97 -7.50 1.76 6.32
C PHE A 97 -8.62 2.78 6.32
N LEU A 98 -9.41 2.80 7.40
CA LEU A 98 -10.49 3.76 7.55
C LEU A 98 -9.96 5.03 8.22
N LEU A 99 -9.23 4.88 9.33
CA LEU A 99 -8.60 5.94 10.10
C LEU A 99 -7.22 5.48 10.53
N LEU A 100 -6.22 6.34 10.33
CA LEU A 100 -4.83 6.10 10.65
C LEU A 100 -4.25 7.33 11.33
N LEU A 101 -3.68 7.12 12.52
CA LEU A 101 -2.73 8.03 13.15
C LEU A 101 -1.33 7.43 12.97
N HIS A 102 -0.41 8.14 12.33
CA HIS A 102 0.93 7.62 12.00
C HIS A 102 2.03 8.52 12.58
N GLY A 103 2.91 7.94 13.39
CA GLY A 103 4.00 8.64 14.08
C GLY A 103 5.34 8.63 13.34
N GLY A 104 5.36 8.38 12.03
CA GLY A 104 6.57 8.33 11.19
C GLY A 104 7.18 6.94 11.01
N ASP A 105 6.71 5.93 11.76
CA ASP A 105 7.11 4.53 11.65
C ASP A 105 5.85 3.64 11.70
N ASP A 106 5.77 2.62 10.83
CA ASP A 106 4.65 1.66 10.80
C ASP A 106 4.53 0.86 12.11
N ALA A 107 5.60 0.71 12.88
CA ALA A 107 5.51 0.15 14.23
C ALA A 107 4.83 1.11 15.23
N LYS A 108 4.82 2.41 14.93
CA LYS A 108 4.28 3.52 15.75
C LYS A 108 3.06 4.16 15.08
N GLN A 109 1.97 3.41 15.04
CA GLN A 109 0.69 3.89 14.51
C GLN A 109 -0.50 3.37 15.32
N LEU A 110 -1.63 4.07 15.23
CA LEU A 110 -2.95 3.62 15.68
C LEU A 110 -3.86 3.52 14.45
N ILE A 111 -4.49 2.36 14.27
CA ILE A 111 -5.30 2.06 13.10
C ILE A 111 -6.70 1.66 13.54
N VAL A 112 -7.68 2.23 12.84
CA VAL A 112 -9.02 1.67 12.71
C VAL A 112 -9.18 1.28 11.24
N GLY A 113 -9.30 -0.02 11.00
CA GLY A 113 -9.38 -0.58 9.66
C GLY A 113 -10.56 -1.51 9.48
N GLN A 114 -10.78 -1.92 8.24
CA GLN A 114 -11.81 -2.86 7.85
C GLN A 114 -11.21 -4.05 7.12
N TRP A 115 -11.63 -5.26 7.49
CA TRP A 115 -11.39 -6.48 6.73
C TRP A 115 -12.70 -7.21 6.50
N ARG A 116 -13.19 -7.26 5.26
CA ARG A 116 -14.57 -7.69 4.95
C ARG A 116 -15.56 -6.88 5.79
N SER A 117 -16.42 -7.51 6.60
CA SER A 117 -17.34 -6.85 7.54
C SER A 117 -16.73 -6.61 8.95
N TRP A 118 -15.47 -6.98 9.17
CA TRP A 118 -14.81 -6.82 10.45
C TRP A 118 -14.22 -5.43 10.61
N LEU A 119 -14.61 -4.74 11.68
CA LEU A 119 -13.90 -3.59 12.23
C LEU A 119 -12.68 -4.11 12.99
N VAL A 120 -11.49 -3.60 12.69
CA VAL A 120 -10.24 -3.99 13.35
C VAL A 120 -9.55 -2.76 13.91
N ILE A 121 -9.16 -2.83 15.18
CA ILE A 121 -8.53 -1.73 15.92
C ILE A 121 -7.25 -2.24 16.56
N MET A 122 -6.13 -1.56 16.28
CA MET A 122 -4.81 -1.99 16.77
C MET A 122 -3.77 -0.88 16.71
N ASN A 123 -2.68 -1.09 17.46
CA ASN A 123 -1.43 -0.35 17.27
C ASN A 123 -0.39 -1.18 16.48
N GLY A 124 0.43 -0.48 15.68
CA GLY A 124 1.54 -1.05 14.92
C GLY A 124 1.13 -1.63 13.56
N ASP A 125 1.96 -2.50 13.00
CA ASP A 125 1.96 -2.94 11.60
C ASP A 125 1.58 -4.42 11.38
N ASP A 126 1.11 -5.11 12.42
CA ASP A 126 0.79 -6.55 12.38
C ASP A 126 -0.54 -6.85 11.68
N TYR A 127 -0.77 -6.33 10.47
CA TYR A 127 -2.06 -6.42 9.78
C TYR A 127 -2.51 -7.87 9.54
N ASP A 128 -1.56 -8.75 9.22
CA ASP A 128 -1.76 -10.18 8.94
C ASP A 128 -1.84 -11.06 10.20
N ALA A 129 -1.70 -10.47 11.39
CA ALA A 129 -1.77 -11.16 12.67
C ALA A 129 -0.70 -12.22 12.95
N LYS A 130 0.42 -12.22 12.22
CA LYS A 130 1.50 -13.20 12.43
C LYS A 130 2.21 -13.03 13.76
N ARG A 131 2.39 -11.78 14.22
CA ARG A 131 3.05 -11.49 15.50
C ARG A 131 2.09 -11.59 16.68
N ARG A 132 0.81 -11.88 16.41
CA ARG A 132 -0.26 -11.98 17.41
C ARG A 132 -0.32 -10.75 18.31
N ARG A 133 -0.07 -9.56 17.75
CA ARG A 133 -0.22 -8.31 18.50
C ARG A 133 -1.67 -8.17 18.95
N ALA A 134 -1.84 -7.65 20.16
CA ALA A 134 -3.15 -7.39 20.74
C ALA A 134 -3.94 -6.46 19.81
N ARG A 135 -5.18 -6.85 19.51
CA ARG A 135 -6.12 -6.10 18.67
C ARG A 135 -7.55 -6.38 19.14
N ILE A 136 -8.47 -5.54 18.70
CA ILE A 136 -9.89 -5.86 18.73
C ILE A 136 -10.37 -6.04 17.30
N SER A 137 -11.09 -7.14 17.06
CA SER A 137 -11.78 -7.40 15.81
C SER A 137 -13.25 -7.69 16.12
N VAL A 138 -14.17 -6.98 15.46
CA VAL A 138 -15.62 -7.17 15.63
C VAL A 138 -16.34 -7.15 14.29
N ASP A 139 -17.12 -8.19 14.01
CA ASP A 139 -17.92 -8.32 12.79
C ASP A 139 -19.18 -7.44 12.85
N THR A 140 -19.09 -6.21 12.34
CA THR A 140 -20.09 -5.15 12.59
C THR A 140 -20.28 -4.18 11.41
N LEU A 141 -19.32 -4.10 10.49
CA LEU A 141 -19.35 -3.22 9.33
C LEU A 141 -20.09 -3.89 8.16
N THR A 142 -21.37 -4.18 8.35
CA THR A 142 -22.23 -4.72 7.29
C THR A 142 -22.20 -3.79 6.07
N PRO A 143 -22.08 -4.33 4.85
CA PRO A 143 -22.07 -3.51 3.64
C PRO A 143 -23.34 -2.66 3.51
N ALA A 144 -23.17 -1.38 3.13
CA ALA A 144 -24.23 -0.40 2.95
C ALA A 144 -25.08 -0.08 4.20
N GLU A 145 -24.66 -0.48 5.39
CA GLU A 145 -25.31 -0.13 6.65
C GLU A 145 -24.56 1.02 7.34
N GLU A 146 -25.29 2.02 7.81
CA GLU A 146 -24.72 3.09 8.62
C GLU A 146 -24.47 2.59 10.05
N ARG A 147 -23.29 2.89 10.60
CA ARG A 147 -22.87 2.48 11.93
C ARG A 147 -22.26 3.66 12.68
N PHE A 148 -22.62 3.80 13.96
CA PHE A 148 -21.95 4.69 14.89
C PHE A 148 -20.97 3.87 15.75
N VAL A 149 -19.69 4.08 15.53
CA VAL A 149 -18.60 3.38 16.22
C VAL A 149 -18.03 4.30 17.31
N THR A 150 -17.95 3.80 18.53
CA THR A 150 -17.19 4.42 19.61
C THR A 150 -16.12 3.48 20.13
N ILE A 151 -14.89 3.96 20.21
CA ILE A 151 -13.74 3.23 20.72
C ILE A 151 -13.25 3.99 21.93
N THR A 152 -13.21 3.33 23.09
CA THR A 152 -12.61 3.90 24.30
C THR A 152 -11.39 3.08 24.70
N SER A 153 -10.33 3.74 25.15
CA SER A 153 -9.14 3.11 25.70
C SER A 153 -8.67 3.92 26.89
N GLY A 154 -8.35 3.27 28.01
CA GLY A 154 -7.85 3.92 29.21
C GLY A 154 -7.34 2.90 30.23
N ASP A 155 -7.38 3.25 31.51
CA ASP A 155 -6.88 2.41 32.60
C ASP A 155 -7.55 1.03 32.67
N ASP A 156 -8.81 0.93 32.27
CA ASP A 156 -9.57 -0.31 32.24
C ASP A 156 -9.36 -1.12 30.95
N GLY A 157 -8.44 -0.71 30.07
CA GLY A 157 -8.23 -1.31 28.75
C GLY A 157 -9.11 -0.70 27.67
N THR A 158 -9.37 -1.46 26.60
CA THR A 158 -10.05 -0.96 25.40
C THR A 158 -11.45 -1.57 25.23
N ALA A 159 -12.46 -0.74 25.01
CA ALA A 159 -13.82 -1.15 24.68
C ALA A 159 -14.27 -0.59 23.32
N VAL A 160 -15.13 -1.34 22.65
CA VAL A 160 -15.75 -0.95 21.38
C VAL A 160 -17.26 -0.99 21.55
N PHE A 161 -17.91 0.09 21.16
CA PHE A 161 -19.35 0.25 21.15
C PHE A 161 -19.81 0.45 19.72
N ILE A 162 -20.93 -0.19 19.39
CA ILE A 162 -21.62 -0.02 18.11
C ILE A 162 -23.04 0.39 18.44
N ASP A 163 -23.46 1.53 17.91
CA ASP A 163 -24.79 2.10 18.10
C ASP A 163 -25.19 2.19 19.61
N GLY A 164 -24.17 2.38 20.46
CA GLY A 164 -24.31 2.64 21.90
C GLY A 164 -24.24 1.43 22.79
N GLN A 165 -24.09 0.26 22.20
CA GLN A 165 -23.97 -1.00 22.93
C GLN A 165 -22.52 -1.48 22.88
N ARG A 166 -21.98 -1.88 24.03
CA ARG A 166 -20.63 -2.43 24.12
C ARG A 166 -20.58 -3.82 23.48
N VAL A 167 -19.94 -3.94 22.33
CA VAL A 167 -19.84 -5.19 21.56
C VAL A 167 -18.57 -5.98 21.87
N LYS A 168 -17.50 -5.30 22.28
CA LYS A 168 -16.23 -5.93 22.61
C LYS A 168 -15.50 -5.15 23.68
N TYR A 169 -14.74 -5.87 24.50
CA TYR A 169 -13.89 -5.33 25.53
C TYR A 169 -12.64 -6.19 25.67
N ASN A 170 -11.49 -5.55 25.87
CA ASN A 170 -10.22 -6.20 26.12
C ASN A 170 -9.42 -5.39 27.17
N ARG A 171 -9.33 -5.94 28.39
CA ARG A 171 -8.61 -5.35 29.52
C ARG A 171 -7.09 -5.29 29.34
N ASP A 172 -6.56 -6.13 28.44
CA ASP A 172 -5.11 -6.29 28.23
C ASP A 172 -4.63 -5.49 27.00
N LEU A 173 -5.55 -4.81 26.29
CA LEU A 173 -5.24 -3.93 25.17
C LEU A 173 -5.37 -2.47 25.60
N TYR A 174 -4.31 -1.71 25.36
CA TYR A 174 -4.25 -0.26 25.59
C TYR A 174 -3.85 0.41 24.29
N LEU A 175 -4.76 1.18 23.71
CA LEU A 175 -4.46 1.96 22.52
C LEU A 175 -3.58 3.15 22.88
N ARG A 176 -2.58 3.41 22.05
CA ARG A 176 -1.66 4.54 22.21
C ARG A 176 -1.77 5.48 21.03
N ILE A 177 -1.75 6.77 21.34
CA ILE A 177 -1.55 7.79 20.32
C ILE A 177 -0.07 7.75 19.94
N PRO A 178 0.27 7.54 18.66
CA PRO A 178 1.67 7.53 18.24
C PRO A 178 2.28 8.94 18.30
N GLY A 179 3.60 9.03 18.23
CA GLY A 179 4.33 10.31 18.10
C GLY A 179 5.08 10.74 19.35
N ASP A 180 4.79 10.20 20.53
CA ASP A 180 5.54 10.49 21.77
C ASP A 180 5.68 12.01 22.06
N GLY A 181 4.72 12.84 21.60
CA GLY A 181 4.75 14.31 21.70
C GLY A 181 5.16 15.04 20.42
N GLU A 182 5.68 14.32 19.42
CA GLU A 182 5.94 14.83 18.07
C GLU A 182 4.68 14.92 17.22
N PRO A 183 4.63 15.81 16.21
CA PRO A 183 3.53 15.87 15.28
C PRO A 183 3.34 14.55 14.52
N ILE A 184 2.08 14.14 14.38
CA ILE A 184 1.70 12.92 13.67
C ILE A 184 0.89 13.21 12.42
N GLN A 185 0.76 12.21 11.55
CA GLN A 185 -0.15 12.27 10.42
C GLN A 185 -1.49 11.64 10.78
N LEU A 186 -2.58 12.37 10.51
CA LEU A 186 -3.94 11.85 10.56
C LEU A 186 -4.40 11.60 9.13
N VAL A 187 -4.81 10.37 8.82
CA VAL A 187 -5.23 9.95 7.48
C VAL A 187 -6.56 9.20 7.56
N LEU A 188 -7.46 9.52 6.64
CA LEU A 188 -8.74 8.84 6.45
C LEU A 188 -8.80 8.21 5.06
N GLY A 189 -9.42 7.03 5.00
CA GLY A 189 -9.77 6.36 3.75
C GLY A 189 -8.62 5.66 3.03
N ASN A 190 -7.38 5.76 3.51
CA ASN A 190 -6.23 5.07 2.91
C ASN A 190 -5.06 4.94 3.88
N SER A 191 -4.04 4.17 3.48
CA SER A 191 -2.72 4.20 4.13
C SER A 191 -1.91 5.40 3.64
N ILE A 192 -0.85 5.77 4.38
CA ILE A 192 0.13 6.80 3.96
C ILE A 192 0.83 6.47 2.62
N TYR A 193 0.80 5.20 2.20
CA TYR A 193 1.36 4.71 0.95
C TYR A 193 0.38 4.76 -0.23
N GLY A 194 -0.91 5.00 0.03
CA GLY A 194 -1.94 5.04 -1.01
C GLY A 194 -2.26 3.68 -1.64
N ARG A 195 -2.11 2.59 -0.88
CA ARG A 195 -2.26 1.20 -1.38
C ARG A 195 -3.43 0.43 -0.78
N HIS A 196 -4.01 0.92 0.32
CA HIS A 196 -5.06 0.21 1.06
C HIS A 196 -6.31 1.08 1.21
N PRO A 197 -6.94 1.44 0.08
CA PRO A 197 -8.08 2.32 0.07
C PRO A 197 -9.27 1.68 0.77
N TRP A 198 -9.93 2.47 1.61
CA TRP A 198 -11.25 2.18 2.11
C TRP A 198 -12.29 2.90 1.25
N ALA A 199 -13.43 2.24 1.04
CA ALA A 199 -14.53 2.80 0.25
C ALA A 199 -15.82 2.76 1.07
N GLY A 200 -16.54 3.88 1.05
CA GLY A 200 -17.71 4.12 1.87
C GLY A 200 -17.90 5.60 2.17
N GLU A 201 -18.73 5.91 3.15
CA GLU A 201 -19.08 7.27 3.56
C GLU A 201 -18.69 7.48 5.01
N ILE A 202 -18.12 8.65 5.34
CA ILE A 202 -17.87 9.09 6.72
C ILE A 202 -18.71 10.34 6.94
N TYR A 203 -19.53 10.33 7.99
CA TYR A 203 -20.45 11.42 8.30
C TYR A 203 -19.98 12.30 9.46
N GLY A 204 -18.98 11.84 10.22
CA GLY A 204 -18.43 12.61 11.33
C GLY A 204 -17.35 11.85 12.06
N LEU A 205 -16.35 12.59 12.56
CA LEU A 205 -15.24 12.07 13.33
C LEU A 205 -14.97 13.00 14.51
N ALA A 206 -14.94 12.45 15.72
CA ALA A 206 -14.51 13.15 16.91
C ALA A 206 -13.50 12.28 17.69
N TYR A 207 -12.51 12.91 18.31
CA TYR A 207 -11.67 12.23 19.28
C TYR A 207 -11.45 13.10 20.53
N TYR A 208 -11.29 12.44 21.66
CA TYR A 208 -11.20 13.03 22.99
C TYR A 208 -9.98 12.47 23.73
N ASP A 209 -9.38 13.29 24.57
CA ASP A 209 -8.22 12.99 25.42
C ASP A 209 -8.59 12.31 26.75
N HIS A 210 -9.79 11.75 26.82
CA HIS A 210 -10.31 11.06 28.00
C HIS A 210 -11.28 9.94 27.59
N VAL A 211 -11.51 9.02 28.51
CA VAL A 211 -12.53 7.97 28.37
C VAL A 211 -13.91 8.57 28.61
N ARG A 212 -14.82 8.43 27.64
CA ARG A 212 -16.23 8.81 27.79
C ARG A 212 -17.01 7.71 28.53
N SER A 213 -17.95 8.12 29.37
CA SER A 213 -18.80 7.18 30.11
C SER A 213 -19.81 6.50 29.18
N GLU A 214 -20.27 5.29 29.51
CA GLU A 214 -21.32 4.61 28.72
C GLU A 214 -22.64 5.40 28.68
N THR A 215 -22.90 6.24 29.68
CA THR A 215 -24.03 7.18 29.69
C THR A 215 -23.86 8.28 28.64
N ASP A 216 -22.66 8.87 28.54
CA ASP A 216 -22.37 9.89 27.54
C ASP A 216 -22.44 9.30 26.13
N ILE A 217 -21.85 8.13 25.91
CA ILE A 217 -21.87 7.44 24.61
C ILE A 217 -23.31 7.22 24.15
N ARG A 218 -24.18 6.72 25.04
CA ARG A 218 -25.61 6.54 24.70
C ARG A 218 -26.29 7.87 24.37
N GLN A 219 -25.99 8.95 25.09
CA GLN A 219 -26.54 10.27 24.79
C GLN A 219 -26.08 10.78 23.42
N HIS A 220 -24.80 10.61 23.07
CA HIS A 220 -24.24 11.03 21.79
C HIS A 220 -24.94 10.34 20.61
N ILE A 221 -25.23 9.04 20.75
CA ILE A 221 -25.96 8.30 19.72
C ILE A 221 -27.42 8.74 19.60
N GLN A 222 -28.08 9.08 20.72
CA GLN A 222 -29.42 9.65 20.63
C GLN A 222 -29.41 11.01 19.92
N SER A 223 -28.38 11.83 20.12
CA SER A 223 -28.19 13.06 19.35
C SER A 223 -27.89 12.77 17.87
N TRP A 224 -27.02 11.81 17.57
CA TRP A 224 -26.75 11.36 16.20
C TRP A 224 -28.02 10.90 15.47
N ILE A 225 -28.82 10.02 16.07
CA ILE A 225 -30.06 9.50 15.47
C ILE A 225 -31.09 10.61 15.23
N ARG A 226 -31.11 11.64 16.09
CA ARG A 226 -32.06 12.76 15.97
C ARG A 226 -31.59 13.80 14.95
N GLU A 227 -30.32 14.16 14.98
CA GLU A 227 -29.78 15.31 14.25
C GLU A 227 -29.09 14.91 12.94
N HIS A 228 -28.64 13.65 12.81
CA HIS A 228 -27.84 13.13 11.69
C HIS A 228 -26.59 13.98 11.37
N SER A 229 -26.07 14.68 12.38
CA SER A 229 -24.90 15.54 12.29
C SER A 229 -24.04 15.38 13.54
N PHE A 230 -22.71 15.51 13.40
CA PHE A 230 -21.77 15.51 14.53
C PHE A 230 -21.71 16.86 15.27
N ALA A 231 -22.53 17.84 14.88
CA ALA A 231 -22.59 19.15 15.52
C ALA A 231 -22.88 19.07 17.03
N PHE A 232 -23.57 18.03 17.52
CA PHE A 232 -23.80 17.78 18.94
C PHE A 232 -22.51 17.71 19.77
N ALA A 233 -21.36 17.37 19.15
CA ALA A 233 -20.08 17.25 19.83
C ALA A 233 -19.37 18.60 20.05
N ARG A 234 -19.79 19.67 19.37
CA ARG A 234 -19.21 21.03 19.53
C ARG A 234 -19.14 21.50 21.00
N PRO A 235 -20.23 21.44 21.80
CA PRO A 235 -20.18 21.85 23.21
C PRO A 235 -19.34 20.93 24.11
N LEU A 236 -18.91 19.76 23.65
CA LEU A 236 -18.25 18.73 24.46
C LEU A 236 -16.72 18.91 24.56
N ASN A 237 -16.15 19.92 23.91
CA ASN A 237 -14.70 20.16 23.87
C ASN A 237 -13.87 18.93 23.45
N PRO A 238 -14.16 18.31 22.29
CA PRO A 238 -13.28 17.27 21.75
C PRO A 238 -11.87 17.83 21.46
N ALA A 239 -10.90 16.93 21.40
CA ALA A 239 -9.53 17.26 20.99
C ALA A 239 -9.40 17.43 19.47
N GLY A 240 -10.30 16.83 18.69
CA GLY A 240 -10.51 17.10 17.27
C GLY A 240 -11.95 16.76 16.86
N LEU A 241 -12.55 17.58 15.99
CA LEU A 241 -13.94 17.43 15.55
C LEU A 241 -14.11 17.79 14.07
N TYR A 242 -14.48 16.80 13.27
CA TYR A 242 -14.75 16.94 11.86
C TYR A 242 -16.21 16.57 11.60
N VAL A 243 -17.03 17.59 11.32
CA VAL A 243 -18.47 17.44 11.07
C VAL A 243 -18.76 17.16 9.60
N PHE A 244 -17.88 17.61 8.69
CA PHE A 244 -18.03 17.49 7.24
C PHE A 244 -19.26 18.25 6.69
N ASP A 245 -19.55 19.43 7.23
CA ASP A 245 -20.68 20.31 6.86
C ASP A 245 -20.32 21.35 5.78
N GLU A 246 -19.10 21.31 5.23
CA GLU A 246 -18.64 22.31 4.25
C GLU A 246 -19.27 22.14 2.86
N GLY A 247 -19.63 20.91 2.49
CA GLY A 247 -20.33 20.55 1.24
C GLY A 247 -19.55 20.77 -0.07
N GLN A 248 -18.43 21.49 -0.05
CA GLN A 248 -17.60 21.74 -1.21
C GLN A 248 -16.14 22.10 -0.84
N GLY A 249 -15.28 22.13 -1.85
CA GLY A 249 -13.88 22.50 -1.69
C GLY A 249 -13.01 21.33 -1.25
N ARG A 250 -11.83 21.66 -0.71
CA ARG A 250 -10.74 20.70 -0.46
C ARG A 250 -10.20 20.73 0.97
N ARG A 251 -10.95 21.35 1.88
CA ARG A 251 -10.56 21.52 3.28
C ARG A 251 -11.72 21.05 4.14
N VAL A 252 -11.43 20.21 5.11
CA VAL A 252 -12.33 19.83 6.20
C VAL A 252 -11.84 20.58 7.43
N VAL A 253 -12.71 21.39 8.01
CA VAL A 253 -12.43 22.25 9.15
C VAL A 253 -12.46 21.41 10.43
N ASP A 254 -11.44 21.59 11.25
CA ASP A 254 -11.49 21.13 12.63
C ASP A 254 -12.28 22.13 13.48
N HIS A 255 -13.44 21.71 13.97
CA HIS A 255 -14.29 22.49 14.86
C HIS A 255 -13.87 22.40 16.34
N ALA A 256 -12.80 21.66 16.65
CA ALA A 256 -12.21 21.65 17.98
C ALA A 256 -11.24 22.83 18.19
N LYS A 257 -10.65 22.92 19.38
CA LYS A 257 -9.69 23.97 19.75
C LYS A 257 -8.38 23.90 18.96
N GLY A 258 -8.01 22.72 18.46
CA GLY A 258 -6.73 22.47 17.81
C GLY A 258 -6.60 23.12 16.41
N LYS A 259 -7.72 23.38 15.73
CA LYS A 259 -7.76 23.92 14.35
C LYS A 259 -6.89 23.11 13.37
N GLN A 260 -6.94 21.79 13.50
CA GLN A 260 -6.12 20.84 12.76
C GLN A 260 -6.84 20.38 11.49
N ASP A 261 -7.05 21.30 10.55
CA ASP A 261 -7.87 21.02 9.36
C ASP A 261 -7.32 19.86 8.52
N LEU A 262 -8.22 19.04 7.98
CA LEU A 262 -7.86 18.03 7.00
C LEU A 262 -7.87 18.62 5.60
N THR A 263 -6.98 18.10 4.76
CA THR A 263 -6.90 18.44 3.34
C THR A 263 -7.39 17.27 2.51
N ILE A 264 -8.27 17.57 1.55
CA ILE A 264 -8.67 16.67 0.47
C ILE A 264 -7.79 17.01 -0.74
N PRO A 265 -6.70 16.27 -1.00
CA PRO A 265 -5.82 16.59 -2.12
C PRO A 265 -6.57 16.44 -3.45
N ALA A 266 -6.19 17.23 -4.46
CA ALA A 266 -6.80 17.16 -5.79
C ALA A 266 -6.46 15.85 -6.51
N GLN A 267 -5.27 15.32 -6.23
CA GLN A 267 -4.74 14.10 -6.82
C GLN A 267 -4.45 13.10 -5.72
N MET A 268 -4.57 11.82 -6.05
CA MET A 268 -4.18 10.74 -5.16
C MET A 268 -2.70 10.92 -4.78
N THR A 269 -2.45 11.14 -3.48
CA THR A 269 -1.13 11.53 -2.97
C THR A 269 -0.55 10.41 -2.11
N ILE A 270 0.67 10.00 -2.44
CA ILE A 270 1.50 9.12 -1.62
C ILE A 270 2.19 10.01 -0.57
N LEU A 271 1.81 9.86 0.71
CA LEU A 271 2.36 10.66 1.81
C LEU A 271 3.77 10.19 2.19
N THR A 272 4.01 8.88 2.11
CA THR A 272 5.32 8.26 2.36
C THR A 272 5.64 7.29 1.23
N LYS A 273 6.85 7.38 0.69
CA LYS A 273 7.32 6.53 -0.41
C LYS A 273 8.08 5.34 0.14
N GLU A 274 7.80 4.17 -0.41
CA GLU A 274 8.54 2.95 -0.11
C GLU A 274 9.32 2.51 -1.35
N PHE A 275 10.62 2.29 -1.18
CA PHE A 275 11.52 1.82 -2.22
C PHE A 275 12.03 0.43 -1.86
N LEU A 276 11.98 -0.52 -2.79
CA LEU A 276 12.53 -1.86 -2.64
C LEU A 276 12.10 -2.53 -1.33
N ALA A 277 10.78 -2.68 -1.14
CA ALA A 277 10.23 -3.35 0.03
C ALA A 277 10.91 -4.73 0.23
N PRO A 278 11.27 -5.11 1.48
CA PRO A 278 12.10 -6.28 1.74
C PRO A 278 11.55 -7.57 1.12
N ALA A 279 12.41 -8.31 0.40
CA ALA A 279 12.02 -9.51 -0.35
C ALA A 279 11.47 -10.66 0.51
N PHE A 280 11.74 -10.67 1.82
CA PHE A 280 11.45 -11.79 2.73
C PHE A 280 10.82 -11.37 4.07
N GLY A 281 10.21 -10.18 4.14
CA GLY A 281 9.55 -9.67 5.35
C GLY A 281 8.03 -9.84 5.31
N ASN A 282 7.48 -10.67 6.19
CA ASN A 282 6.04 -10.86 6.47
C ASN A 282 5.13 -11.21 5.27
N THR A 283 5.64 -11.74 4.16
CA THR A 283 4.79 -12.15 3.02
C THR A 283 4.22 -13.55 3.26
N GLU A 284 2.90 -13.71 3.24
CA GLU A 284 2.30 -15.05 3.16
C GLU A 284 2.57 -15.64 1.78
N TYR A 285 3.12 -16.84 1.73
CA TYR A 285 3.25 -17.61 0.49
C TYR A 285 1.84 -17.96 0.01
N ASN A 286 1.30 -17.17 -0.91
CA ASN A 286 0.01 -17.42 -1.54
C ASN A 286 0.17 -17.61 -3.06
N LEU A 287 -0.90 -18.08 -3.70
CA LEU A 287 -0.88 -18.36 -5.15
C LEU A 287 -0.58 -17.10 -5.98
N SER A 288 -1.00 -15.91 -5.51
CA SER A 288 -0.71 -14.63 -6.15
C SER A 288 0.80 -14.32 -6.14
N LEU A 289 1.46 -14.47 -4.99
CA LEU A 289 2.91 -14.29 -4.86
C LEU A 289 3.64 -15.24 -5.83
N PHE A 290 3.25 -16.52 -5.87
CA PHE A 290 3.86 -17.46 -6.79
C PHE A 290 3.66 -17.06 -8.26
N GLN A 291 2.46 -16.59 -8.63
CA GLN A 291 2.19 -16.07 -9.97
C GLN A 291 3.08 -14.87 -10.30
N ASP A 292 3.20 -13.89 -9.39
CA ASP A 292 4.06 -12.72 -9.56
C ASP A 292 5.53 -13.15 -9.73
N MET A 293 5.98 -14.11 -8.93
CA MET A 293 7.34 -14.66 -9.04
C MET A 293 7.60 -15.28 -10.41
N VAL A 294 6.66 -16.09 -10.92
CA VAL A 294 6.76 -16.73 -12.23
C VAL A 294 6.76 -15.68 -13.35
N ILE A 295 5.89 -14.66 -13.26
CA ILE A 295 5.81 -13.58 -14.24
C ILE A 295 7.13 -12.79 -14.30
N ASN A 296 7.70 -12.44 -13.15
CA ASN A 296 8.95 -11.68 -13.08
C ASN A 296 10.16 -12.45 -13.64
N ILE A 297 10.29 -13.74 -13.30
CA ILE A 297 11.32 -14.60 -13.91
C ILE A 297 11.10 -14.73 -15.42
N THR A 298 9.90 -15.13 -15.84
CA THR A 298 9.62 -15.47 -17.25
C THR A 298 9.65 -14.24 -18.16
N GLY A 299 9.28 -13.06 -17.66
CA GLY A 299 9.33 -11.81 -18.40
C GLY A 299 10.75 -11.39 -18.82
N PHE A 300 11.77 -11.75 -18.04
CA PHE A 300 13.16 -11.38 -18.33
C PHE A 300 13.98 -12.47 -19.03
N ILE A 301 13.48 -13.72 -19.11
CA ILE A 301 14.12 -14.81 -19.86
C ILE A 301 14.37 -14.43 -21.33
N PRO A 302 13.39 -13.94 -22.12
CA PRO A 302 13.62 -13.59 -23.51
C PRO A 302 14.68 -12.50 -23.68
N MET A 303 14.68 -11.49 -22.80
CA MET A 303 15.67 -10.42 -22.84
C MET A 303 17.09 -10.95 -22.57
N GLY A 304 17.25 -11.81 -21.56
CA GLY A 304 18.52 -12.48 -21.26
C GLY A 304 19.03 -13.34 -22.42
N PHE A 305 18.13 -14.06 -23.09
CA PHE A 305 18.44 -14.83 -24.30
C PHE A 305 18.95 -13.93 -25.42
N LEU A 306 18.20 -12.87 -25.75
CA LEU A 306 18.54 -11.94 -26.84
C LEU A 306 19.86 -11.20 -26.61
N LEU A 307 20.10 -10.72 -25.38
CA LEU A 307 21.39 -10.12 -25.00
C LEU A 307 22.53 -11.12 -25.12
N SER A 308 22.33 -12.38 -24.70
CA SER A 308 23.34 -13.44 -24.85
C SER A 308 23.65 -13.73 -26.32
N THR A 309 22.64 -13.72 -27.19
CA THR A 309 22.81 -13.86 -28.65
C THR A 309 23.54 -12.68 -29.26
N LEU A 310 23.23 -11.44 -28.87
CA LEU A 310 23.92 -10.25 -29.34
C LEU A 310 25.41 -10.28 -28.95
N LEU A 311 25.71 -10.55 -27.67
CA LEU A 311 27.08 -10.61 -27.15
C LEU A 311 27.90 -11.75 -27.79
N TRP A 312 27.25 -12.82 -28.22
CA TRP A 312 27.90 -13.89 -28.98
C TRP A 312 28.37 -13.40 -30.36
N HIS A 313 27.55 -12.62 -31.08
CA HIS A 313 27.90 -12.10 -32.41
C HIS A 313 28.99 -11.01 -32.34
N VAL A 314 28.96 -10.14 -31.32
CA VAL A 314 29.89 -9.00 -31.24
C VAL A 314 31.30 -9.41 -30.84
N ARG A 315 31.51 -10.38 -29.92
CA ARG A 315 32.87 -10.73 -29.42
C ARG A 315 33.08 -12.20 -29.06
N GLY A 316 32.08 -13.06 -29.29
CA GLY A 316 32.14 -14.47 -28.86
C GLY A 316 32.43 -14.61 -27.36
N HIS A 317 31.86 -13.74 -26.53
CA HIS A 317 32.18 -13.70 -25.10
C HIS A 317 31.99 -15.06 -24.42
N ALA A 318 32.88 -15.39 -23.49
CA ALA A 318 32.75 -16.56 -22.64
C ALA A 318 31.41 -16.54 -21.89
N PHE A 319 30.87 -17.71 -21.59
CA PHE A 319 29.59 -17.89 -20.91
C PHE A 319 29.44 -16.96 -19.70
N THR A 320 30.42 -16.97 -18.78
CA THR A 320 30.42 -16.15 -17.57
C THR A 320 30.28 -14.67 -17.86
N ARG A 321 30.97 -14.15 -18.89
CA ARG A 321 30.90 -12.74 -19.25
C ARG A 321 29.53 -12.37 -19.83
N ARG A 322 28.92 -13.24 -20.64
CA ARG A 322 27.55 -13.01 -21.14
C ARG A 322 26.53 -13.03 -20.01
N LEU A 323 26.69 -13.96 -19.06
CA LEU A 323 25.84 -14.07 -17.88
C LEU A 323 25.89 -12.78 -17.05
N LEU A 324 27.10 -12.34 -16.69
CA LEU A 324 27.29 -11.13 -15.89
C LEU A 324 26.77 -9.87 -16.58
N ILE A 325 27.04 -9.69 -17.88
CA ILE A 325 26.55 -8.51 -18.62
C ILE A 325 25.02 -8.53 -18.72
N ALA A 326 24.41 -9.67 -19.06
CA ALA A 326 22.95 -9.75 -19.18
C ALA A 326 22.26 -9.51 -17.83
N MET A 327 22.76 -10.12 -16.75
CA MET A 327 22.24 -9.89 -15.40
C MET A 327 22.43 -8.44 -14.95
N LEU A 328 23.57 -7.82 -15.26
CA LEU A 328 23.81 -6.41 -14.92
C LEU A 328 22.85 -5.47 -15.68
N VAL A 329 22.73 -5.63 -17.00
CA VAL A 329 21.87 -4.78 -17.83
C VAL A 329 20.40 -4.94 -17.42
N CYS A 330 19.93 -6.18 -17.29
CA CYS A 330 18.56 -6.45 -16.87
C CYS A 330 18.30 -6.03 -15.42
N GLY A 331 19.29 -6.18 -14.53
CA GLY A 331 19.23 -5.70 -13.16
C GLY A 331 19.07 -4.18 -13.10
N VAL A 332 19.85 -3.42 -13.88
CA VAL A 332 19.72 -1.95 -13.97
C VAL A 332 18.36 -1.54 -14.52
N ILE A 333 17.87 -2.21 -15.58
CA ILE A 333 16.52 -1.96 -16.12
C ILE A 333 15.46 -2.23 -15.06
N SER A 334 15.55 -3.37 -14.37
CA SER A 334 14.62 -3.77 -13.32
C SER A 334 14.61 -2.75 -12.17
N LEU A 335 15.79 -2.37 -11.66
CA LEU A 335 15.93 -1.35 -10.62
C LEU A 335 15.35 0.01 -11.05
N THR A 336 15.51 0.39 -12.31
CA THR A 336 14.93 1.64 -12.84
C THR A 336 13.41 1.60 -12.83
N ILE A 337 12.82 0.46 -13.21
CA ILE A 337 11.37 0.25 -13.16
C ILE A 337 10.88 0.32 -11.71
N GLU A 338 11.56 -0.37 -10.78
CA GLU A 338 11.24 -0.38 -9.36
C GLU A 338 11.24 1.03 -8.75
N ILE A 339 12.28 1.82 -9.03
CA ILE A 339 12.37 3.21 -8.57
C ILE A 339 11.23 4.06 -9.14
N ALA A 340 10.90 3.88 -10.43
CA ALA A 340 9.81 4.62 -11.07
C ALA A 340 8.44 4.24 -10.51
N GLN A 341 8.21 2.97 -10.19
CA GLN A 341 6.96 2.48 -9.61
C GLN A 341 6.66 3.06 -8.23
N ALA A 342 7.68 3.43 -7.44
CA ALA A 342 7.49 4.09 -6.14
C ALA A 342 6.75 5.44 -6.22
N TRP A 343 6.61 6.00 -7.43
CA TRP A 343 5.88 7.24 -7.70
C TRP A 343 4.49 7.01 -8.30
N ILE A 344 4.12 5.76 -8.56
CA ILE A 344 2.85 5.38 -9.16
C ILE A 344 1.90 4.94 -8.03
N PRO A 345 0.80 5.68 -7.77
CA PRO A 345 -0.20 5.26 -6.78
C PRO A 345 -0.65 3.82 -7.04
N SER A 346 -0.96 3.06 -5.99
CA SER A 346 -1.33 1.62 -6.03
C SER A 346 -0.26 0.63 -6.49
N ARG A 347 0.92 1.08 -6.95
CA ARG A 347 2.08 0.21 -7.21
C ARG A 347 3.01 0.16 -6.00
N SER A 348 3.72 -0.95 -5.86
CA SER A 348 4.74 -1.16 -4.82
C SER A 348 6.07 -1.45 -5.49
N SER A 349 7.13 -0.80 -5.04
CA SER A 349 8.49 -1.23 -5.37
C SER A 349 8.90 -2.40 -4.47
N GLN A 350 9.35 -3.51 -5.05
CA GLN A 350 9.68 -4.75 -4.35
C GLN A 350 11.10 -5.21 -4.68
N MET A 351 11.89 -5.52 -3.64
CA MET A 351 13.23 -6.06 -3.84
C MET A 351 13.21 -7.46 -4.47
N LEU A 352 12.14 -8.23 -4.24
CA LEU A 352 11.95 -9.55 -4.82
C LEU A 352 11.87 -9.48 -6.35
N ASP A 353 11.12 -8.52 -6.89
CA ASP A 353 10.95 -8.30 -8.33
C ASP A 353 12.30 -7.99 -9.01
N PHE A 354 13.10 -7.12 -8.38
CA PHE A 354 14.48 -6.86 -8.82
C PHE A 354 15.32 -8.14 -8.91
N ILE A 355 15.29 -8.98 -7.87
CA ILE A 355 16.05 -10.23 -7.82
C ILE A 355 15.56 -11.20 -8.90
N LEU A 356 14.25 -11.41 -9.00
CA LEU A 356 13.65 -12.39 -9.91
C LEU A 356 13.83 -12.02 -11.38
N ASN A 357 13.69 -10.73 -11.72
CA ASN A 357 13.96 -10.22 -13.06
C ASN A 357 15.44 -10.44 -13.43
N THR A 358 16.36 -10.20 -12.49
CA THR A 358 17.80 -10.43 -12.69
C THR A 358 18.13 -11.91 -12.89
N LEU A 359 17.50 -12.81 -12.12
CA LEU A 359 17.65 -14.26 -12.26
C LEU A 359 17.03 -14.77 -13.57
N GLY A 360 15.88 -14.24 -13.97
CA GLY A 360 15.24 -14.53 -15.26
C GLY A 360 16.15 -14.23 -16.44
N ALA A 361 16.85 -13.09 -16.41
CA ALA A 361 17.87 -12.77 -17.41
C ALA A 361 19.00 -13.80 -17.45
N GLY A 362 19.46 -14.28 -16.28
CA GLY A 362 20.45 -15.35 -16.19
C GLY A 362 19.95 -16.68 -16.79
N ALA A 363 18.71 -17.06 -16.52
CA ALA A 363 18.07 -18.22 -17.13
C ALA A 363 17.99 -18.11 -18.66
N GLY A 364 17.71 -16.91 -19.20
CA GLY A 364 17.77 -16.63 -20.64
C GLY A 364 19.14 -16.90 -21.26
N VAL A 365 20.23 -16.52 -20.57
CA VAL A 365 21.61 -16.78 -21.02
C VAL A 365 21.92 -18.28 -21.04
N ILE A 366 21.46 -19.02 -20.05
CA ILE A 366 21.59 -20.49 -19.97
C ILE A 366 20.86 -21.13 -21.13
N LEU A 367 19.61 -20.74 -21.38
CA LEU A 367 18.80 -21.25 -22.49
C LEU A 367 19.45 -20.99 -23.85
N HIS A 368 19.98 -19.78 -24.08
CA HIS A 368 20.74 -19.49 -25.31
C HIS A 368 21.97 -20.40 -25.47
N SER A 369 22.69 -20.64 -24.38
CA SER A 369 23.90 -21.48 -24.40
C SER A 369 23.56 -22.95 -24.65
N ALA A 370 22.45 -23.44 -24.07
CA ALA A 370 21.92 -24.78 -24.35
C ALA A 370 21.48 -24.89 -25.82
N TYR A 371 20.68 -23.93 -26.31
CA TYR A 371 20.25 -23.88 -27.71
C TYR A 371 21.44 -23.97 -28.67
N HIS A 372 22.49 -23.17 -28.45
CA HIS A 372 23.69 -23.21 -29.28
C HIS A 372 24.44 -24.55 -29.17
N ARG A 373 24.48 -25.18 -27.99
CA ARG A 373 25.17 -26.48 -27.80
C ARG A 373 24.46 -27.62 -28.54
N TYR A 374 23.13 -27.69 -28.45
CA TYR A 374 22.33 -28.78 -29.01
C TYR A 374 22.02 -28.60 -30.50
N PHE A 375 21.79 -27.37 -30.96
CA PHE A 375 21.38 -27.10 -32.34
C PHE A 375 22.48 -26.45 -33.19
N GLY A 376 23.46 -25.79 -32.58
CA GLY A 376 24.56 -25.13 -33.31
C GLY A 376 25.66 -26.06 -33.81
N THR A 377 25.73 -27.29 -33.31
CA THR A 377 26.76 -28.29 -33.68
C THR A 377 26.41 -29.08 -34.96
N ASN A 378 25.16 -29.07 -35.41
CA ASN A 378 24.73 -29.80 -36.61
C ASN A 378 25.04 -29.06 -37.93
N ALA A 379 25.23 -27.74 -37.91
CA ALA A 379 25.51 -26.96 -39.12
C ALA A 379 26.95 -27.12 -39.63
N SER A 380 27.91 -27.51 -38.77
CA SER A 380 29.33 -27.63 -39.15
C SER A 380 29.69 -28.99 -39.77
N LYS A 381 28.84 -30.01 -39.68
CA LYS A 381 29.10 -31.35 -40.23
C LYS A 381 28.54 -31.58 -41.63
N ALA A 382 27.74 -30.64 -42.16
CA ALA A 382 27.12 -30.77 -43.48
C ALA A 382 27.94 -30.19 -44.64
N GLN A 383 29.16 -29.67 -44.38
CA GLN A 383 30.04 -29.06 -45.39
C GLN A 383 31.33 -29.86 -45.65
N THR A 384 31.26 -31.18 -45.64
CA THR A 384 32.30 -32.01 -46.26
C THR A 384 31.69 -33.14 -47.09
N PRO A 385 31.33 -32.90 -48.37
CA PRO A 385 31.31 -33.93 -49.38
C PRO A 385 32.67 -33.96 -50.09
N GLY A 386 33.41 -35.05 -49.89
CA GLY A 386 34.40 -35.65 -50.80
C GLY A 386 35.48 -34.76 -51.44
N GLN A 387 36.72 -34.96 -51.00
CA GLN A 387 37.84 -35.09 -51.95
C GLN A 387 38.35 -36.52 -51.88
#